data_AF-A0A383ARJ1-F1
#
_entry.id   AF-A0A383ARJ1-F1
#
_cell.length_a   1.000
_cell.length_b   1.000
_cell.length_c   1.000
_cell.angle_alpha   90.00
_cell.angle_beta   90.00
_cell.angle_gamma   90.00
#
_symmetry.space_group_name_H-M   'P 1'
#
loop_
_entity.id
_entity.type
_entity.pdbx_description
1 polymer ?
#
loop_
_entity_poly.entity_id
_entity_poly.type
_entity_poly.pdbx_seq_one_letter_code
_entity_poly.pdbx_strand_id
1 'polypeptide(L)'
;MHLNNKSLYGWAVVVGAFVSHFLSYGTMVVAFGIFFPFMAESLGWGRGLLASATVLARATAALVGPFMGHSVDKRGPRSFVFLGGLSLAAGAGLLALIHSPWQLFLAYGVILALGAVALGDLTAD
;
A
#
# COMPACT_ATOMS: atom_id res chain seq x y z
N MET A 1 33.74 -10.60 21.50
CA MET A 1 33.03 -10.13 20.29
C MET A 1 31.67 -9.59 20.74
N HIS A 2 31.63 -8.33 21.18
CA HIS A 2 30.41 -7.69 21.65
C HIS A 2 29.62 -7.24 20.41
N LEU A 3 28.65 -8.04 19.98
CA LEU A 3 27.66 -7.60 19.00
C LEU A 3 26.88 -6.45 19.64
N ASN A 4 27.30 -5.25 19.28
CA ASN A 4 26.70 -4.00 19.70
C ASN A 4 25.22 -4.04 19.30
N ASN A 5 24.29 -4.10 20.27
CA ASN A 5 22.84 -4.21 20.02
C ASN A 5 22.30 -3.21 19.00
N LYS A 6 23.01 -2.10 18.78
CA LYS A 6 22.70 -1.09 17.75
C LYS A 6 22.85 -1.60 16.31
N SER A 7 23.76 -2.54 16.02
CA SER A 7 23.99 -3.08 14.67
C SER A 7 22.92 -4.11 14.28
N LEU A 8 22.55 -5.02 15.18
CA LEU A 8 21.43 -5.96 14.97
C LEU A 8 20.09 -5.23 14.85
N TYR A 9 19.88 -4.19 15.67
CA TYR A 9 18.69 -3.37 15.61
C TYR A 9 18.58 -2.58 14.28
N GLY A 10 19.70 -2.07 13.77
CA GLY A 10 19.75 -1.42 12.46
C GLY A 10 19.33 -2.38 11.33
N TRP A 11 19.87 -3.60 11.30
CA TRP A 11 19.48 -4.62 10.32
C TRP A 11 18.01 -5.05 10.46
N ALA A 12 17.46 -5.13 11.68
CA ALA A 12 16.05 -5.43 11.89
C ALA A 12 15.12 -4.35 11.28
N VAL A 13 15.50 -3.08 11.36
CA VAL A 13 14.76 -1.98 10.72
C VAL A 13 14.83 -2.08 9.20
N VAL A 14 16.00 -2.40 8.63
CA VAL A 14 16.15 -2.60 7.18
C VAL A 14 15.27 -3.74 6.68
N VAL A 15 15.27 -4.89 7.37
CA VAL A 15 14.41 -6.03 7.02
C VAL A 15 12.93 -5.66 7.14
N GLY A 16 12.54 -4.96 8.21
CA GLY A 16 11.16 -4.50 8.39
C GLY A 16 10.69 -3.54 7.28
N ALA A 17 11.53 -2.58 6.91
CA ALA A 17 11.24 -1.66 5.81
C ALA A 17 11.18 -2.38 4.47
N PHE A 18 12.11 -3.29 4.21
CA PHE A 18 12.13 -4.10 2.98
C PHE A 18 10.87 -4.94 2.84
N VAL A 19 10.47 -5.67 3.88
CA VAL A 19 9.24 -6.50 3.86
C VAL A 19 8.00 -5.63 3.67
N SER A 20 7.94 -4.48 4.34
CA SER A 20 6.82 -3.55 4.22
C SER A 20 6.67 -3.02 2.78
N HIS A 21 7.77 -2.56 2.19
CA HIS A 21 7.78 -2.08 0.81
C HIS A 21 7.52 -3.19 -0.19
N PHE A 22 8.11 -4.36 -0.01
CA PHE A 22 7.86 -5.54 -0.85
C PHE A 22 6.38 -5.93 -0.86
N LEU A 23 5.72 -5.93 0.31
CA LEU A 23 4.32 -6.28 0.43
C LEU A 23 3.41 -5.22 -0.23
N SER A 24 3.75 -3.94 -0.05
CA SER A 24 3.03 -2.83 -0.67
C SER A 24 3.12 -2.86 -2.19
N TYR A 25 4.35 -2.86 -2.71
CA TYR A 25 4.63 -2.85 -4.14
C TYR A 25 4.15 -4.12 -4.84
N GLY A 26 4.39 -5.28 -4.22
CA GLY A 26 3.94 -6.58 -4.74
C GLY A 26 2.42 -6.65 -4.87
N THR A 27 1.68 -6.06 -3.93
CA THR A 27 0.21 -6.08 -3.96
C THR A 27 -0.35 -5.02 -4.92
N MET A 28 0.10 -3.77 -4.81
CA MET A 28 -0.47 -2.66 -5.59
C MET A 28 -0.01 -2.65 -7.05
N VAL A 29 1.25 -2.96 -7.33
CA VAL A 29 1.79 -2.82 -8.68
C VAL A 29 1.77 -4.15 -9.40
N VAL A 30 2.40 -5.16 -8.81
CA VAL A 30 2.62 -6.45 -9.47
C VAL A 30 1.32 -7.25 -9.55
N ALA A 31 0.70 -7.55 -8.40
CA ALA A 31 -0.51 -8.35 -8.37
C ALA A 31 -1.66 -7.67 -9.12
N PHE A 32 -1.91 -6.38 -8.85
CA PHE A 32 -2.96 -5.64 -9.56
C PHE A 32 -2.74 -5.64 -11.07
N GLY A 33 -1.50 -5.42 -11.55
CA GLY A 33 -1.18 -5.46 -12.98
C GLY A 33 -1.44 -6.82 -13.63
N ILE A 34 -1.13 -7.92 -12.92
CA ILE A 34 -1.39 -9.29 -13.38
C ILE A 34 -2.91 -9.58 -13.43
N PHE A 35 -3.66 -9.18 -12.41
CA PHE A 35 -5.11 -9.43 -12.32
C PHE A 35 -5.94 -8.46 -13.16
N PHE A 36 -5.38 -7.32 -13.56
CA PHE A 36 -6.06 -6.28 -14.33
C PHE A 36 -6.86 -6.81 -15.55
N PRO A 37 -6.26 -7.56 -16.50
CA PRO A 37 -7.01 -8.07 -17.65
C PRO A 37 -8.10 -9.07 -17.24
N PHE A 38 -7.86 -9.91 -16.25
CA PHE A 38 -8.84 -10.89 -15.75
C PHE A 38 -10.02 -10.21 -15.08
N MET A 39 -9.79 -9.14 -14.30
CA MET A 39 -10.85 -8.34 -13.71
C MET A 39 -11.69 -7.63 -14.78
N ALA A 40 -11.04 -7.06 -15.81
CA ALA A 40 -11.73 -6.39 -16.91
C ALA A 40 -12.67 -7.37 -17.65
N GLU A 41 -12.21 -8.59 -17.91
CA GLU A 41 -12.96 -9.59 -18.66
C GLU A 41 -14.06 -10.27 -17.83
N SER A 42 -13.73 -10.71 -16.60
CA SER A 42 -14.68 -11.45 -15.74
C SER A 42 -15.80 -10.58 -15.16
N LEU A 43 -15.51 -9.32 -14.83
CA LEU A 43 -16.50 -8.39 -14.29
C LEU A 43 -17.17 -7.54 -15.39
N GLY A 44 -16.73 -7.68 -16.65
CA GLY A 44 -17.21 -6.89 -17.78
C GLY A 44 -16.88 -5.40 -17.66
N TRP A 45 -15.82 -5.05 -16.93
CA TRP A 45 -15.44 -3.66 -16.67
C TRP A 45 -14.49 -3.12 -17.73
N GLY A 46 -14.74 -1.88 -18.17
CA GLY A 46 -13.85 -1.20 -19.09
C GLY A 46 -12.47 -0.95 -18.46
N ARG A 47 -11.40 -1.11 -19.26
CA ARG A 47 -10.01 -0.84 -18.81
C ARG A 47 -9.83 0.59 -18.27
N GLY A 48 -10.60 1.56 -18.77
CA GLY A 48 -10.59 2.94 -18.26
C GLY A 48 -11.06 3.07 -16.81
N LEU A 49 -11.99 2.22 -16.36
CA LEU A 49 -12.49 2.20 -14.99
C LEU A 49 -11.45 1.64 -14.02
N LEU A 50 -10.73 0.59 -14.42
CA LEU A 50 -9.62 0.06 -13.62
C LEU A 50 -8.44 1.05 -13.58
N ALA A 51 -8.15 1.71 -14.70
CA ALA A 51 -7.12 2.75 -14.75
C ALA A 51 -7.47 3.95 -13.87
N SER A 52 -8.73 4.38 -13.82
CA SER A 52 -9.14 5.47 -12.92
C SER A 52 -8.99 5.08 -11.44
N ALA A 53 -9.14 3.80 -11.08
CA ALA A 53 -8.84 3.33 -9.73
C ALA A 53 -7.35 3.47 -9.38
N THR A 54 -6.45 3.22 -10.34
CA THR A 54 -5.01 3.46 -10.13
C THR A 54 -4.67 4.94 -10.01
N VAL A 55 -5.33 5.80 -10.79
CA VAL A 55 -5.16 7.26 -10.67
C VAL A 55 -5.64 7.74 -9.30
N LEU A 56 -6.78 7.24 -8.82
CA LEU A 56 -7.30 7.58 -7.50
C LEU A 56 -6.31 7.15 -6.40
N ALA A 57 -5.78 5.93 -6.46
CA ALA A 57 -4.77 5.46 -5.51
C ALA A 57 -3.55 6.40 -5.46
N ARG A 58 -3.04 6.82 -6.61
CA ARG A 58 -1.90 7.76 -6.70
C ARG A 58 -2.26 9.16 -6.19
N ALA A 59 -3.46 9.65 -6.50
CA ALA A 59 -3.94 10.93 -5.98
C ALA A 59 -4.07 10.89 -4.45
N THR A 60 -4.62 9.82 -3.90
CA THR A 60 -4.69 9.60 -2.44
C THR A 60 -3.29 9.55 -1.84
N ALA A 61 -2.36 8.84 -2.47
CA ALA A 61 -0.98 8.79 -2.00
C ALA A 61 -0.31 10.18 -2.00
N ALA A 62 -0.48 10.96 -3.07
CA ALA A 62 0.05 12.31 -3.20
C ALA A 62 -0.53 13.27 -2.15
N LEU A 63 -1.83 13.16 -1.87
CA LEU A 63 -2.50 13.99 -0.87
C LEU A 63 -2.07 13.61 0.55
N VAL A 64 -1.97 12.31 0.84
CA VAL A 64 -1.72 11.81 2.21
C VAL A 64 -0.23 11.84 2.56
N GLY A 65 0.66 11.70 1.58
CA GLY A 65 2.12 11.66 1.76
C GLY A 65 2.67 12.76 2.69
N PRO A 66 2.39 14.05 2.45
CA PRO A 66 2.87 15.13 3.32
C PRO A 66 2.35 15.04 4.77
N PHE A 67 1.07 14.68 4.96
CA PHE A 67 0.47 14.57 6.29
C PHE A 67 1.01 13.35 7.05
N MET A 68 1.19 12.23 6.35
CA MET A 68 1.69 10.99 6.93
C MET A 68 3.17 11.14 7.30
N GLY A 69 3.99 11.70 6.40
CA GLY A 69 5.42 11.96 6.66
C GLY A 69 5.63 12.83 7.90
N HIS A 70 4.91 13.95 8.01
CA HIS A 70 4.99 14.81 9.20
C HIS A 70 4.54 14.12 10.48
N SER A 71 3.57 13.20 10.38
CA SER A 71 3.06 12.45 11.53
C SER A 71 4.01 11.32 11.96
N VAL A 72 4.69 10.68 11.00
CA VAL A 72 5.74 9.68 11.20
C VAL A 72 6.92 10.31 11.93
N ASP A 73 7.36 11.50 11.50
CA ASP A 73 8.48 12.22 12.11
C ASP A 73 8.23 12.59 13.59
N LYS A 74 6.97 12.85 13.95
CA LYS A 74 6.58 13.22 15.32
C LYS A 74 6.34 12.06 16.27
N ARG A 75 5.75 10.96 15.80
CA ARG A 75 5.30 9.83 16.66
C ARG A 75 6.18 8.59 16.53
N GLY A 76 7.14 8.62 15.63
CA GLY A 76 8.03 7.51 15.33
C GLY A 76 7.42 6.50 14.35
N PRO A 77 8.26 5.83 13.54
CA PRO A 77 7.82 5.02 12.40
C PRO A 77 7.11 3.71 12.77
N ARG A 78 7.33 3.18 13.98
CA ARG A 78 6.87 1.84 14.38
C ARG A 78 5.35 1.67 14.34
N SER A 79 4.60 2.63 14.87
CA SER A 79 3.14 2.56 14.90
C SER A 79 2.53 2.67 13.50
N PHE A 80 3.18 3.44 12.62
CA PHE A 80 2.74 3.62 11.23
C PHE A 80 2.95 2.36 10.40
N VAL A 81 4.05 1.64 10.61
CA VAL A 81 4.28 0.34 9.94
C VAL A 81 3.19 -0.67 10.30
N PHE A 82 2.82 -0.74 11.59
CA PHE A 82 1.76 -1.65 12.04
C PHE A 82 0.38 -1.29 11.47
N LEU A 83 0.01 0.00 11.53
CA LEU A 83 -1.25 0.51 10.97
C LEU A 83 -1.30 0.34 9.45
N GLY A 84 -0.19 0.59 8.76
CA GLY A 84 -0.06 0.42 7.32
C GLY A 84 -0.27 -1.03 6.91
N GLY A 85 0.38 -1.98 7.60
CA GLY A 85 0.22 -3.40 7.34
C GLY A 85 -1.20 -3.89 7.55
N LEU A 86 -1.88 -3.43 8.62
CA LEU A 86 -3.29 -3.75 8.87
C LEU A 86 -4.20 -3.18 7.78
N SER A 87 -3.98 -1.94 7.36
CA SER A 87 -4.74 -1.30 6.28
C SER A 87 -4.54 -2.04 4.95
N LEU A 88 -3.32 -2.49 4.68
CA LEU A 88 -2.99 -3.21 3.45
C LEU A 88 -3.62 -4.60 3.43
N ALA A 89 -3.58 -5.33 4.55
CA ALA A 89 -4.25 -6.61 4.70
C ALA A 89 -5.79 -6.48 4.59
N ALA A 90 -6.38 -5.47 5.23
CA ALA A 90 -7.81 -5.20 5.13
C ALA A 90 -8.23 -4.81 3.71
N GLY A 91 -7.46 -3.94 3.04
CA GLY A 91 -7.68 -3.54 1.66
C GLY A 91 -7.61 -4.73 0.70
N ALA A 92 -6.59 -5.57 0.84
CA ALA A 92 -6.42 -6.77 0.02
C ALA A 92 -7.57 -7.78 0.25
N GLY A 93 -8.01 -7.97 1.49
CA GLY A 93 -9.17 -8.81 1.81
C GLY A 93 -10.47 -8.27 1.22
N LEU A 94 -10.68 -6.95 1.27
CA LEU A 94 -11.81 -6.30 0.61
C LEU A 94 -11.75 -6.45 -0.90
N LEU A 95 -10.55 -6.38 -1.50
CA LEU A 95 -10.34 -6.57 -2.94
C LEU A 95 -10.77 -7.95 -3.43
N ALA A 96 -10.53 -8.99 -2.63
CA ALA A 96 -10.96 -10.37 -2.93
C ALA A 96 -12.50 -10.53 -2.98
N LEU A 97 -13.25 -9.60 -2.40
CA LEU A 97 -14.71 -9.63 -2.29
C LEU A 97 -15.41 -8.62 -3.22
N ILE A 98 -14.67 -8.01 -4.15
CA ILE A 98 -15.22 -6.97 -5.03
C ILE A 98 -16.15 -7.57 -6.09
N HIS A 99 -17.37 -7.02 -6.15
CA HIS A 99 -18.35 -7.33 -7.20
C HIS A 99 -18.86 -6.06 -7.91
N SER A 100 -18.51 -4.87 -7.41
CA SER A 100 -18.99 -3.59 -7.93
C SER A 100 -17.87 -2.55 -8.07
N PRO A 101 -17.89 -1.68 -9.10
CA PRO A 101 -16.84 -0.69 -9.34
C PRO A 101 -16.52 0.24 -8.17
N TRP A 102 -17.52 0.66 -7.40
CA TRP A 102 -17.31 1.57 -6.28
C TRP A 102 -16.50 0.94 -5.15
N GLN A 103 -16.61 -0.38 -4.97
CA GLN A 103 -15.83 -1.13 -3.99
C GLN A 103 -14.35 -1.14 -4.38
N LEU A 104 -14.04 -1.18 -5.68
CA LEU A 104 -12.67 -1.04 -6.17
C LEU A 104 -12.08 0.32 -5.83
N PHE A 105 -12.80 1.41 -6.10
CA PHE A 105 -12.32 2.75 -5.76
C PHE A 105 -12.07 2.92 -4.26
N LEU A 106 -12.93 2.34 -3.42
CA LEU A 106 -12.79 2.45 -1.97
C LEU A 106 -11.69 1.53 -1.41
N ALA A 107 -11.66 0.26 -1.82
CA ALA A 107 -10.68 -0.70 -1.34
C ALA A 107 -9.28 -0.39 -1.89
N TYR A 108 -9.13 -0.29 -3.22
CA TYR A 108 -7.84 -0.06 -3.87
C TYR A 108 -7.41 1.41 -3.81
N GLY A 109 -8.32 2.31 -4.17
CA GLY A 109 -8.01 3.74 -4.29
C GLY A 109 -7.80 4.45 -2.95
N VAL A 110 -8.48 4.01 -1.89
CA VAL A 110 -8.40 4.67 -0.57
C VAL A 110 -7.71 3.78 0.46
N ILE A 111 -8.30 2.63 0.82
CA ILE A 111 -7.83 1.83 1.96
C ILE A 111 -6.42 1.27 1.73
N LEU A 112 -6.20 0.67 0.56
CA LEU A 112 -4.92 0.05 0.23
C LEU A 112 -3.85 1.13 -0.04
N ALA A 113 -4.22 2.22 -0.72
CA ALA A 113 -3.35 3.38 -0.92
C ALA A 113 -2.91 4.04 0.40
N LEU A 114 -3.81 4.20 1.37
CA LEU A 114 -3.48 4.71 2.70
C LEU A 114 -2.49 3.79 3.44
N GLY A 115 -2.68 2.48 3.31
CA GLY A 115 -1.76 1.48 3.86
C GLY A 115 -0.38 1.56 3.25
N ALA A 116 -0.29 1.67 1.92
CA ALA A 116 0.95 1.80 1.18
C ALA A 116 1.77 3.04 1.61
N VAL A 117 1.10 4.21 1.71
CA VAL A 117 1.74 5.46 2.16
C VAL A 117 2.25 5.34 3.59
N ALA A 118 1.52 4.65 4.47
CA ALA A 118 1.94 4.42 5.86
C ALA A 118 3.16 3.50 5.98
N LEU A 119 3.33 2.56 5.05
CA LEU A 119 4.44 1.62 5.01
C LEU A 119 5.72 2.20 4.37
N GLY A 120 5.61 3.35 3.70
CA GLY A 120 6.76 4.05 3.13
C GLY A 120 6.78 4.17 1.60
N ASP A 121 5.69 3.84 0.90
CA ASP A 121 5.52 4.20 -0.53
C ASP A 121 5.25 5.70 -0.67
N LEU A 122 6.26 6.50 -0.32
CA LEU A 122 6.31 7.94 -0.57
C LEU A 122 6.86 8.24 -1.97
N THR A 123 7.35 7.22 -2.68
CA THR A 123 7.85 7.35 -4.03
C THR A 123 6.67 7.42 -5.01
N ALA A 124 6.57 8.54 -5.69
CA ALA A 124 5.63 8.74 -6.78
C ALA A 124 6.23 8.18 -8.08
N ASP A 125 6.55 6.89 -8.10
CA ASP A 125 7.02 6.14 -9.27
C ASP A 125 5.86 5.54 -10.08
#